data_AF-A0A3L6N206-F1
#
_entry.id   AF-A0A3L6N206-F1
#
_cell.length_a   1.000
_cell.length_b   1.000
_cell.length_c   1.000
_cell.angle_alpha   90.00
_cell.angle_beta   90.00
_cell.angle_gamma   90.00
#
_symmetry.space_group_name_H-M   'P 1'
#
loop_
_entity.id
_entity.type
_entity.pdbx_description
1 polymer ?
#
loop_
_entity_poly.entity_id
_entity_poly.type
_entity_poly.pdbx_seq_one_letter_code
_entity_poly.pdbx_strand_id
1 'polypeptide(L)'
;MGPGFLFPVGSNSNARRYADGPLELIRHFYRQLQTEYGRNIDIMQDNSSVHNSGLVQDLARQWGLPLISWAAWSPDLNPIENLWSIMEGWMEDNYNIEALNEDGQNEAIVAAKDAMPADLLKSLSLSARDRLQLCIEKEGWPLDY
;
A
#
# COMPACT_ATOMS: atom_id res chain seq x y z
N MET A 1 -14.41 1.59 -5.72
CA MET A 1 -12.94 1.72 -5.55
C MET A 1 -12.53 3.06 -6.13
N GLY A 2 -12.46 4.06 -5.25
CA GLY A 2 -11.99 5.40 -5.57
C GLY A 2 -10.45 5.47 -5.65
N PRO A 3 -9.88 6.64 -5.95
CA PRO A 3 -8.47 6.77 -6.28
C PRO A 3 -7.60 6.34 -5.08
N GLY A 4 -6.62 5.48 -5.33
CA GLY A 4 -5.51 5.30 -4.39
C GLY A 4 -4.84 6.65 -4.12
N PHE A 5 -4.18 6.80 -2.98
CA PHE A 5 -3.43 8.03 -2.70
C PHE A 5 -1.94 7.76 -2.81
N LEU A 6 -1.22 8.68 -3.45
CA LEU A 6 0.23 8.71 -3.44
C LEU A 6 0.67 9.76 -2.44
N PHE A 7 1.58 9.38 -1.55
CA PHE A 7 2.19 10.30 -0.60
C PHE A 7 3.69 10.38 -0.87
N PRO A 8 4.22 11.53 -1.32
CA PRO A 8 5.65 11.69 -1.58
C PRO A 8 6.48 11.43 -0.32
N VAL A 9 7.33 10.40 -0.40
CA VAL A 9 8.29 10.09 0.66
C VAL A 9 9.48 11.02 0.48
N GLY A 10 9.43 12.20 1.11
CA GLY A 10 10.59 13.09 1.20
C GLY A 10 11.76 12.41 1.93
N SER A 11 12.91 13.07 1.97
CA SER A 11 14.23 12.50 2.33
C SER A 11 14.39 11.81 3.69
N ASN A 12 13.40 11.85 4.59
CA ASN A 12 13.44 11.17 5.89
C ASN A 12 12.07 10.57 6.23
N SER A 13 11.93 9.25 6.11
CA SER A 13 10.79 8.52 6.68
C SER A 13 11.10 8.21 8.15
N ASN A 14 10.28 8.73 9.06
CA ASN A 14 10.34 8.39 10.47
C ASN A 14 8.91 8.26 10.99
N ALA A 15 8.77 7.65 12.17
CA ALA A 15 7.47 7.41 12.82
C ALA A 15 6.58 8.67 12.89
N ARG A 16 7.18 9.84 13.17
CA ARG A 16 6.45 11.09 13.29
C ARG A 16 5.91 11.58 11.94
N ARG A 17 6.73 11.55 10.89
CA ARG A 17 6.29 11.90 9.53
C ARG A 17 5.20 10.97 9.03
N TYR A 18 5.32 9.67 9.31
CA TYR A 18 4.31 8.70 8.96
C TYR A 18 2.99 8.97 9.69
N ALA A 19 3.06 9.22 11.01
CA ALA A 19 1.91 9.56 11.83
C ALA A 19 1.19 10.84 11.37
N ASP A 20 1.94 11.91 11.09
CA ASP A 20 1.38 13.22 10.72
C ASP A 20 0.92 13.31 9.25
N GLY A 21 1.24 12.32 8.42
CA GLY A 21 0.91 12.31 6.99
C GLY A 21 0.15 11.05 6.56
N PRO A 22 0.86 9.99 6.11
CA PRO A 22 0.24 8.75 5.66
C PRO A 22 -0.83 8.18 6.60
N LEU A 23 -0.58 8.12 7.91
CA LEU A 23 -1.53 7.52 8.85
C LEU A 23 -2.81 8.36 9.01
N GLU A 24 -2.72 9.69 8.98
CA GLU A 24 -3.90 10.58 8.97
C GLU A 24 -4.70 10.40 7.66
N LEU A 25 -4.02 10.27 6.52
CA LEU A 25 -4.68 10.00 5.25
C LEU A 25 -5.42 8.65 5.26
N ILE A 26 -4.76 7.61 5.78
CA ILE A 26 -5.36 6.29 5.99
C ILE A 26 -6.59 6.40 6.89
N ARG A 27 -6.51 7.16 8.00
CA ARG A 27 -7.64 7.38 8.91
C ARG A 27 -8.81 8.05 8.20
N HIS A 28 -8.57 9.09 7.40
CA HIS A 28 -9.62 9.76 6.65
C HIS A 28 -10.29 8.83 5.63
N PHE A 29 -9.48 8.06 4.89
CA PHE A 29 -9.98 7.12 3.91
C PHE A 29 -10.75 5.96 4.55
N TYR A 30 -10.25 5.41 5.65
CA TYR A 30 -10.94 4.38 6.42
C TYR A 30 -12.33 4.84 6.87
N ARG A 31 -12.47 6.08 7.36
CA ARG A 31 -13.79 6.64 7.73
C ARG A 31 -14.75 6.73 6.55
N GLN A 32 -14.24 7.06 5.36
CA GLN A 32 -15.05 7.08 4.14
C GLN A 32 -15.51 5.66 3.78
N LEU A 33 -14.57 4.70 3.73
CA LEU A 33 -14.87 3.31 3.43
C LEU A 33 -15.83 2.69 4.45
N GLN A 34 -15.75 3.06 5.73
CA GLN A 34 -16.69 2.61 6.75
C GLN A 34 -18.15 2.95 6.44
N THR A 35 -18.37 4.04 5.70
CA THR A 35 -19.73 4.44 5.28
C THR A 35 -20.27 3.51 4.20
N GLU A 36 -19.40 2.93 3.36
CA GLU A 36 -19.75 2.06 2.23
C GLU A 36 -19.74 0.56 2.60
N TYR A 37 -18.73 0.12 3.34
CA TYR A 37 -18.46 -1.30 3.63
C TYR A 37 -18.65 -1.68 5.11
N GLY A 38 -19.01 -0.71 5.97
CA GLY A 38 -19.13 -0.93 7.41
C GLY A 38 -17.78 -1.19 8.09
N ARG A 39 -17.74 -2.04 9.11
CA ARG A 39 -16.51 -2.39 9.85
C ARG A 39 -15.76 -3.59 9.29
N ASN A 40 -16.15 -4.09 8.13
CA ASN A 40 -15.52 -5.25 7.48
C ASN A 40 -14.34 -4.81 6.60
N ILE A 41 -13.46 -3.99 7.18
CA ILE A 41 -12.29 -3.43 6.49
C ILE A 41 -11.12 -3.61 7.43
N ASP A 42 -10.10 -4.31 6.96
CA ASP A 42 -8.82 -4.45 7.64
C ASP A 42 -7.77 -3.64 6.89
N ILE A 43 -6.84 -3.03 7.64
CA ILE A 43 -5.78 -2.20 7.09
C ILE A 43 -4.48 -2.98 7.11
N MET A 44 -3.87 -3.07 5.94
CA MET A 44 -2.62 -3.77 5.72
C MET A 44 -1.47 -2.78 5.55
N GLN A 45 -0.38 -3.00 6.30
CA GLN A 45 0.89 -2.31 6.16
C GLN A 45 2.01 -3.30 6.46
N ASP A 46 3.18 -3.12 5.84
CA ASP A 46 4.34 -3.97 6.12
C ASP A 46 4.86 -3.79 7.56
N ASN A 47 5.74 -4.69 7.99
CA ASN A 47 6.33 -4.65 9.33
C ASN A 47 7.59 -3.75 9.40
N SER A 48 7.64 -2.64 8.65
CA SER A 48 8.75 -1.69 8.75
C SER A 48 8.86 -1.09 10.16
N SER A 49 10.07 -0.66 10.55
CA SER A 49 10.32 -0.07 11.88
C SER A 49 9.49 1.19 12.15
N VAL A 50 9.13 1.93 11.09
CA VAL A 50 8.27 3.11 11.16
C VAL A 50 6.83 2.70 11.49
N HIS A 51 6.27 1.72 10.78
CA HIS A 51 4.91 1.23 11.00
C HIS A 51 4.74 0.51 12.34
N ASN A 52 5.79 -0.18 12.80
CA ASN A 52 5.81 -0.88 14.08
C ASN A 52 6.29 0.00 15.27
N SER A 53 6.50 1.30 15.05
CA SER A 53 6.86 2.21 16.12
C SER A 53 5.71 2.37 17.14
N GLY A 54 6.04 2.54 18.42
CA GLY A 54 5.04 2.72 19.48
C GLY A 54 4.08 3.88 19.19
N LEU A 55 4.59 5.00 18.65
CA LEU A 55 3.79 6.15 18.25
C LEU A 55 2.69 5.76 17.25
N VAL A 56 3.04 5.05 16.18
CA VAL A 56 2.10 4.68 15.11
C VAL A 56 1.08 3.68 15.62
N GLN A 57 1.52 2.69 16.39
CA GLN A 57 0.65 1.67 16.98
C GLN A 57 -0.35 2.28 17.99
N ASP A 58 0.09 3.21 18.83
CA ASP A 58 -0.77 3.88 19.80
C ASP A 58 -1.80 4.79 19.12
N LEU A 59 -1.40 5.54 18.08
CA LEU A 59 -2.33 6.36 17.30
C LEU A 59 -3.36 5.51 16.55
N ALA A 60 -2.93 4.43 15.90
CA ALA A 60 -3.84 3.52 15.22
C ALA A 60 -4.88 2.93 16.17
N ARG A 61 -4.46 2.52 17.38
CA ARG A 61 -5.39 2.06 18.44
C ARG A 61 -6.33 3.17 18.89
N GLN A 62 -5.82 4.37 19.16
CA GLN A 62 -6.63 5.52 19.57
C GLN A 62 -7.68 5.89 18.51
N TRP A 63 -7.34 5.75 17.22
CA TRP A 63 -8.22 6.08 16.10
C TRP A 63 -9.14 4.93 15.69
N GLY A 64 -8.99 3.74 16.29
CA GLY A 64 -9.79 2.55 15.98
C GLY A 64 -9.50 1.99 14.59
N LEU A 65 -8.25 2.09 14.14
CA LEU A 65 -7.78 1.52 12.87
C LEU A 65 -7.46 0.02 13.05
N PRO A 66 -8.14 -0.87 12.31
CA PRO A 66 -7.93 -2.32 12.41
C PRO A 66 -6.70 -2.73 11.59
N LEU A 67 -5.52 -2.53 12.16
CA LEU A 67 -4.27 -2.97 11.54
C LEU A 67 -4.12 -4.50 11.65
N ILE A 68 -3.86 -5.17 10.54
CA ILE A 68 -3.50 -6.60 10.56
C ILE A 68 -2.06 -6.79 11.01
N SER A 69 -1.79 -7.90 11.69
CA SER A 69 -0.42 -8.33 11.95
C SER A 69 0.19 -8.85 10.66
N TRP A 70 1.40 -8.39 10.33
CA TRP A 70 2.12 -8.79 9.13
C TRP A 70 3.43 -9.49 9.50
N ALA A 71 3.72 -10.61 8.82
CA ALA A 71 5.00 -11.29 9.00
C ALA A 71 6.15 -10.42 8.44
N ALA A 72 7.30 -10.48 9.10
CA ALA A 72 8.50 -9.83 8.57
C ALA A 72 8.97 -10.55 7.30
N TRP A 73 9.54 -9.80 6.35
CA TRP A 73 10.13 -10.34 5.11
C TRP A 73 9.15 -11.08 4.19
N SER A 74 7.89 -10.62 4.12
CA SER A 74 6.85 -11.21 3.27
C SER A 74 6.32 -10.20 2.22
N PRO A 75 7.16 -9.75 1.26
CA PRO A 75 6.70 -8.87 0.18
C PRO A 75 5.76 -9.62 -0.79
N ASP A 76 5.95 -10.93 -0.95
CA ASP A 76 5.12 -11.83 -1.75
C ASP A 76 3.66 -11.88 -1.29
N LEU A 77 3.41 -11.62 -0.02
CA LEU A 77 2.06 -11.50 0.53
C LEU A 77 1.42 -10.13 0.26
N ASN A 78 2.19 -9.12 -0.17
CA ASN A 78 1.74 -7.74 -0.32
C ASN A 78 1.34 -7.40 -1.77
N PRO A 79 0.04 -7.31 -2.10
CA PRO A 79 -0.38 -7.07 -3.48
C PRO A 79 0.05 -5.70 -4.03
N ILE A 80 0.45 -4.75 -3.18
CA ILE A 80 0.93 -3.44 -3.64
C ILE A 80 2.27 -3.56 -4.40
N GLU A 81 3.10 -4.58 -4.10
CA GLU A 81 4.35 -4.82 -4.82
C GLU A 81 4.09 -5.15 -6.28
N ASN A 82 3.05 -5.94 -6.55
CA ASN A 82 2.63 -6.22 -7.92
C ASN A 82 2.04 -4.99 -8.60
N LEU A 83 1.30 -4.15 -7.86
CA LEU A 83 0.82 -2.88 -8.42
C LEU A 83 1.99 -1.98 -8.82
N TRP A 84 3.02 -1.88 -7.98
CA TRP A 84 4.22 -1.10 -8.29
C TRP A 84 4.95 -1.62 -9.54
N SER A 85 5.13 -2.94 -9.66
CA SER A 85 5.74 -3.54 -10.84
C SER A 85 4.95 -3.27 -12.13
N ILE A 86 3.61 -3.33 -12.07
CA ILE A 86 2.77 -3.01 -13.23
C ILE A 86 2.85 -1.51 -13.58
N MET A 87 2.85 -0.63 -12.57
CA MET A 87 3.03 0.80 -12.78
C MET A 87 4.40 1.13 -13.36
N GLU A 88 5.47 0.46 -12.92
CA GLU A 88 6.81 0.61 -13.46
C GLU A 88 6.86 0.23 -14.93
N GLY A 89 6.35 -0.95 -15.31
CA GLY A 89 6.29 -1.35 -16.72
C GLY A 89 5.46 -0.38 -17.57
N TRP A 90 4.33 0.13 -17.05
CA TRP A 90 3.57 1.15 -17.75
C TRP A 90 4.38 2.45 -17.94
N MET A 91 5.15 2.87 -16.94
CA MET A 91 6.01 4.05 -17.04
C MET A 91 7.12 3.85 -18.08
N GLU A 92 7.78 2.69 -18.09
CA GLU A 92 8.82 2.32 -19.07
C GLU A 92 8.29 2.35 -20.51
N ASP A 93 7.04 1.92 -20.72
CA ASP A 93 6.40 1.93 -22.05
C ASP A 93 6.01 3.33 -22.53
N ASN A 94 5.78 4.29 -21.62
CA ASN A 94 5.19 5.60 -21.95
C ASN A 94 6.16 6.79 -21.78
N TYR A 95 7.27 6.60 -21.07
CA TYR A 95 8.22 7.66 -20.75
C TYR A 95 9.66 7.20 -20.96
N ASN A 96 10.55 8.13 -21.32
CA ASN A 96 11.98 7.91 -21.19
C ASN A 96 12.42 8.22 -19.76
N ILE A 97 12.32 7.22 -18.87
CA ILE A 97 12.55 7.37 -17.42
C ILE A 97 13.93 7.96 -17.10
N GLU A 98 14.96 7.57 -17.86
CA GLU A 98 16.34 8.05 -17.67
C GLU A 98 16.50 9.55 -17.94
N ALA A 99 15.58 10.13 -18.72
CA ALA A 99 15.61 11.56 -19.07
C ALA A 99 14.74 12.43 -18.15
N LEU A 100 13.98 11.83 -17.22
CA LEU A 100 13.09 12.57 -16.32
C LEU A 100 13.86 13.21 -15.16
N ASN A 101 13.52 14.47 -14.86
CA ASN A 101 13.85 15.10 -13.59
C ASN A 101 12.85 14.68 -12.50
N GLU A 102 13.03 15.16 -11.26
CA GLU A 102 12.16 14.80 -10.13
C GLU A 102 10.67 15.13 -10.38
N ASP A 103 10.37 16.30 -10.96
CA ASP A 103 9.00 16.69 -11.28
C ASP A 103 8.39 15.75 -12.34
N GLY A 104 9.14 15.43 -13.39
CA GLY A 104 8.73 14.50 -14.43
C GLY A 104 8.52 13.08 -13.91
N GLN A 105 9.34 12.62 -12.96
CA GLN A 105 9.15 11.34 -12.27
C GLN A 105 7.83 11.34 -11.48
N ASN A 106 7.55 12.40 -10.73
CA ASN A 106 6.30 12.52 -9.98
C ASN A 106 5.07 12.53 -10.91
N GLU A 107 5.15 13.25 -12.03
CA GLU A 107 4.08 13.25 -13.05
C GLU A 107 3.87 11.87 -13.67
N ALA A 108 4.94 11.15 -14.00
CA ALA A 108 4.86 9.80 -14.55
C ALA A 108 4.22 8.81 -13.57
N ILE A 109 4.56 8.87 -12.28
CA ILE A 109 3.97 8.01 -11.24
C ILE A 109 2.47 8.28 -11.10
N VAL A 110 2.05 9.55 -11.11
CA VAL A 110 0.63 9.92 -11.05
C VAL A 110 -0.12 9.43 -12.29
N ALA A 111 0.46 9.62 -13.48
CA ALA A 111 -0.12 9.14 -14.72
C ALA A 111 -0.26 7.60 -14.75
N ALA A 112 0.76 6.88 -14.27
CA ALA A 112 0.74 5.42 -14.17
C ALA A 112 -0.38 4.94 -13.25
N LYS A 113 -0.51 5.55 -12.07
CA LYS A 113 -1.60 5.25 -11.13
C LYS A 113 -2.97 5.47 -11.79
N ASP A 114 -3.16 6.60 -12.48
CA ASP A 114 -4.44 6.96 -13.08
C ASP A 114 -4.78 6.07 -14.30
N ALA A 115 -3.78 5.48 -14.93
CA ALA A 115 -3.95 4.48 -15.99
C ALA A 115 -4.35 3.09 -15.47
N MET A 116 -4.20 2.80 -14.17
CA MET A 116 -4.49 1.46 -13.63
C MET A 116 -5.99 1.14 -13.66
N PRO A 117 -6.41 0.05 -14.32
CA PRO A 117 -7.82 -0.33 -14.38
C PRO A 117 -8.40 -0.66 -13.00
N ALA A 118 -9.63 -0.22 -12.73
CA ALA A 118 -10.30 -0.51 -11.45
C ALA A 118 -10.44 -2.03 -11.19
N ASP A 119 -10.62 -2.84 -12.24
CA ASP A 119 -10.70 -4.29 -12.13
C ASP A 119 -9.35 -4.94 -11.76
N LEU A 120 -8.22 -4.34 -12.17
CA LEU A 120 -6.89 -4.75 -11.72
C LEU A 120 -6.70 -4.45 -10.22
N LEU A 121 -7.07 -3.25 -9.78
CA LEU A 121 -7.00 -2.89 -8.36
C LEU A 121 -7.87 -3.83 -7.51
N LYS A 122 -9.05 -4.19 -8.02
CA LYS A 122 -9.94 -5.16 -7.39
C LYS A 122 -9.31 -6.55 -7.30
N SER A 123 -8.76 -7.06 -8.40
CA SER A 123 -8.20 -8.41 -8.45
C SER A 123 -6.99 -8.55 -7.53
N LEU A 124 -6.10 -7.55 -7.51
CA LEU A 124 -4.96 -7.49 -6.57
C LEU A 124 -5.45 -7.48 -5.11
N SER A 125 -6.44 -6.65 -4.79
CA SER A 125 -7.00 -6.58 -3.43
C SER A 125 -7.61 -7.91 -2.99
N LEU A 126 -8.32 -8.60 -3.89
CA LEU A 126 -8.91 -9.91 -3.59
C LEU A 126 -7.86 -11.02 -3.47
N SER A 127 -6.72 -10.89 -4.17
CA SER A 127 -5.63 -11.88 -4.12
C SER A 127 -4.96 -12.00 -2.75
N ALA A 128 -5.08 -10.99 -1.88
CA ALA A 128 -4.49 -11.02 -0.54
C ALA A 128 -4.94 -12.25 0.28
N ARG A 129 -6.21 -12.65 0.16
CA ARG A 129 -6.72 -13.84 0.84
C ARG A 129 -6.07 -15.12 0.32
N ASP A 130 -5.98 -15.23 -1.01
CA ASP A 130 -5.44 -16.43 -1.66
C ASP A 130 -3.93 -16.57 -1.38
N ARG A 131 -3.19 -15.45 -1.33
CA ARG A 131 -1.77 -15.42 -0.89
C ARG A 131 -1.61 -15.94 0.53
N LEU A 132 -2.43 -15.46 1.47
CA LEU A 132 -2.39 -15.94 2.86
C LEU A 132 -2.70 -17.44 2.94
N GLN A 133 -3.67 -17.92 2.17
CA GLN A 133 -4.01 -19.34 2.10
C GLN A 133 -2.85 -20.18 1.55
N LEU A 134 -2.23 -19.73 0.46
CA LEU A 134 -1.04 -20.38 -0.11
C LEU A 134 0.14 -20.39 0.87
N CYS A 135 0.33 -19.33 1.64
CA CYS A 135 1.37 -19.25 2.66
C CYS A 135 1.15 -20.31 3.76
N ILE A 136 -0.10 -20.52 4.19
CA ILE A 136 -0.45 -21.58 5.13
C ILE A 136 -0.16 -22.97 4.52
N GLU A 137 -0.55 -23.19 3.27
CA GLU A 137 -0.31 -24.45 2.55
C GLU A 137 1.18 -24.74 2.34
N LYS A 138 1.97 -23.68 2.11
CA LYS A 138 3.42 -23.73 2.02
C LYS A 138 4.10 -23.69 3.40
N GLU A 139 3.38 -23.82 4.51
CA GLU A 139 3.97 -23.79 5.87
C GLU A 139 4.86 -22.56 6.15
N GLY A 140 4.51 -21.41 5.56
CA GLY A 140 5.28 -20.17 5.66
C GLY A 140 6.44 -20.02 4.67
N TRP A 141 6.63 -20.96 3.74
CA TRP A 141 7.61 -20.80 2.66
C TRP A 141 7.19 -19.73 1.64
N PRO A 142 8.16 -19.03 0.99
CA PRO A 142 7.88 -17.98 0.03
C PRO A 142 6.95 -18.40 -1.11
N LEU A 143 6.12 -17.47 -1.53
CA LEU A 143 5.24 -17.60 -2.68
C LEU A 143 5.92 -17.09 -3.95
N ASP A 144 5.49 -17.62 -5.09
CA ASP A 144 5.96 -17.23 -6.42
C ASP A 144 4.98 -16.18 -6.98
N TYR A 145 5.08 -14.94 -6.49
CA TYR A 145 4.26 -13.78 -6.91
C TYR A 145 5.11 -12.60 -7.36
#